data_AF-A0A7C3X9U6-F1
#
_entry.id   AF-A0A7C3X9U6-F1
#
_cell.length_a   1.000
_cell.length_b   1.000
_cell.length_c   1.000
_cell.angle_alpha   90.00
_cell.angle_beta   90.00
_cell.angle_gamma   90.00
#
_symmetry.space_group_name_H-M   'P 1'
#
loop_
_entity.id
_entity.type
_entity.pdbx_description
1 polymer ?
#
loop_
_entity_poly.entity_id
_entity_poly.type
_entity_poly.pdbx_seq_one_letter_code
_entity_poly.pdbx_strand_id
1 'polypeptide(L)'
;MTWLKIAGIVVVLIVVVVVVTNFLGTKKAATPPQPAPTLDRVWQQDQQRLNAPIPQPNQPTADAAPQPVFKPLTEEQAARAEQLWQMVVTSRKMGRLPVIPYGQMVQYCRQIINEFPGSEYAYRAKLALADIPDSARRQYNITEQELDVSGFYKRQ
;
A
#
# COMPACT_ATOMS: atom_id res chain seq x y z
N MET A 1 -76.77 -18.63 17.58
CA MET A 1 -76.36 -18.23 18.95
C MET A 1 -74.85 -18.44 19.18
N THR A 2 -74.00 -18.09 18.20
CA THR A 2 -72.53 -18.28 18.25
C THR A 2 -71.75 -17.00 17.95
N TRP A 3 -72.34 -16.04 17.23
CA TRP A 3 -71.74 -14.73 16.93
C TRP A 3 -71.48 -13.85 18.18
N LEU A 4 -72.35 -13.91 19.20
CA LEU A 4 -72.19 -13.10 20.42
C LEU A 4 -70.99 -13.55 21.28
N LYS A 5 -70.61 -14.84 21.22
CA LYS A 5 -69.47 -15.39 21.97
C LYS A 5 -68.14 -14.95 21.35
N ILE A 6 -68.08 -14.84 20.02
CA ILE A 6 -66.87 -14.42 19.28
C ILE A 6 -66.59 -12.93 19.50
N ALA A 7 -67.63 -12.08 19.44
CA ALA A 7 -67.49 -10.66 19.72
C ALA A 7 -67.01 -10.39 21.16
N GLY A 8 -67.51 -11.15 22.14
CA GLY A 8 -67.05 -11.04 23.53
C GLY A 8 -65.57 -11.40 23.73
N ILE A 9 -65.07 -12.43 23.04
CA ILE A 9 -63.68 -12.87 23.15
C ILE A 9 -62.71 -11.84 22.55
N VAL A 10 -63.07 -11.19 21.44
CA VAL A 10 -62.22 -10.18 20.79
C VAL A 10 -62.04 -8.94 21.67
N VAL A 11 -63.10 -8.48 22.33
CA VAL A 11 -63.03 -7.31 23.23
C VAL A 11 -62.13 -7.60 24.43
N VAL A 12 -62.23 -8.79 25.02
CA VAL A 12 -61.38 -9.19 26.16
C VAL A 12 -59.90 -9.26 25.75
N LEU A 13 -59.58 -9.78 24.56
CA LEU A 13 -58.21 -9.82 24.07
C LEU A 13 -57.61 -8.41 23.89
N ILE A 14 -58.40 -7.46 23.36
CA ILE A 14 -57.93 -6.08 23.19
C ILE A 14 -57.66 -5.42 24.54
N VAL A 15 -58.54 -5.62 25.53
CA VAL A 15 -58.35 -5.08 26.88
C VAL A 15 -57.10 -5.68 27.55
N VAL A 16 -56.88 -6.98 27.40
CA VAL A 16 -55.67 -7.65 27.94
C VAL A 16 -54.41 -7.09 27.27
N VAL A 17 -54.40 -6.88 25.95
CA VAL A 17 -53.24 -6.30 25.24
C VAL A 17 -52.95 -4.88 25.72
N VAL A 18 -53.98 -4.04 25.89
CA VAL A 18 -53.82 -2.65 26.37
C VAL A 18 -53.32 -2.60 27.82
N VAL A 19 -53.77 -3.52 28.67
CA VAL A 19 -53.29 -3.62 30.06
C VAL A 19 -51.84 -4.12 30.10
N VAL A 20 -51.46 -5.08 29.25
CA VAL A 20 -50.07 -5.58 29.18
C VAL A 20 -49.12 -4.51 28.64
N THR A 21 -49.49 -3.76 27.60
CA THR A 21 -48.62 -2.70 27.05
C THR A 21 -48.47 -1.51 28.01
N ASN A 22 -49.52 -1.14 28.75
CA ASN A 22 -49.40 -0.10 29.78
C ASN A 22 -48.63 -0.58 31.03
N PHE A 23 -48.70 -1.86 31.40
CA PHE A 23 -48.02 -2.38 32.59
C PHE A 23 -46.54 -2.74 32.35
N LEU A 24 -46.13 -3.07 31.12
CA LEU A 24 -44.71 -3.31 30.78
C LEU A 24 -43.94 -2.04 30.41
N GLY A 25 -44.61 -0.88 30.28
CA GLY A 25 -44.01 0.39 29.85
C GLY A 25 -43.26 1.20 30.93
N THR A 26 -43.15 0.72 32.17
CA THR A 26 -42.56 1.49 33.28
C THR A 26 -41.32 0.83 33.89
N LYS A 27 -40.22 0.79 33.13
CA LYS A 27 -38.86 0.78 33.71
C LYS A 27 -37.94 1.72 32.92
N LYS A 28 -37.73 2.93 33.45
CA LYS A 28 -36.61 3.82 33.08
C LYS A 28 -35.34 3.34 33.78
N ALA A 29 -34.22 3.23 33.05
CA ALA A 29 -33.00 4.04 33.25
C ALA A 29 -31.70 3.34 32.78
N ALA A 30 -30.95 4.10 31.97
CA ALA A 30 -29.49 4.12 31.79
C ALA A 30 -28.76 2.94 31.11
N THR A 31 -28.46 3.10 29.82
CA THR A 31 -27.10 3.45 29.35
C THR A 31 -27.26 4.07 27.94
N PRO A 32 -26.76 5.29 27.64
CA PRO A 32 -26.80 5.79 26.27
C PRO A 32 -25.82 4.95 25.44
N PRO A 33 -26.24 4.26 24.36
CA PRO A 33 -25.26 3.81 23.37
C PRO A 33 -24.64 5.09 22.80
N GLN A 34 -23.32 5.23 22.94
CA GLN A 34 -22.60 6.34 22.30
C GLN A 34 -23.04 6.40 20.84
N PRO A 35 -23.52 7.57 20.34
CA PRO A 35 -23.88 7.67 18.94
C PRO A 35 -22.61 7.38 18.12
N ALA A 36 -22.70 6.40 17.23
CA ALA A 36 -21.67 6.14 16.23
C ALA A 36 -21.29 7.49 15.59
N PRO A 37 -19.99 7.78 15.38
CA PRO A 37 -19.58 9.06 14.86
C PRO A 37 -20.30 9.31 13.54
N THR A 38 -21.08 10.39 13.48
CA THR A 38 -21.70 10.82 12.24
C THR A 38 -20.60 11.11 11.20
N LEU A 39 -20.92 10.95 9.92
CA LEU A 39 -19.98 11.19 8.82
C LEU A 39 -19.29 12.56 8.96
N ASP A 40 -20.02 13.57 9.44
CA ASP A 40 -19.53 14.92 9.70
C ASP A 40 -18.42 14.96 10.77
N ARG A 41 -18.53 14.11 11.80
CA ARG A 41 -17.55 14.03 12.90
C ARG A 41 -16.25 13.39 12.42
N VAL A 42 -16.36 12.38 11.56
CA VAL A 42 -15.19 11.75 10.91
C VAL A 42 -14.50 12.75 9.99
N TRP A 43 -15.27 13.50 9.20
CA TRP A 43 -14.75 14.53 8.29
C TRP A 43 -14.04 15.67 9.03
N GLN A 44 -14.63 16.17 10.11
CA GLN A 44 -14.00 17.22 10.94
C GLN A 44 -12.73 16.73 11.62
N GLN A 45 -12.69 15.48 12.08
CA GLN A 45 -11.51 14.92 12.72
C GLN A 45 -10.36 14.73 11.71
N ASP A 46 -10.67 14.38 10.47
CA ASP A 46 -9.67 14.25 9.41
C ASP A 46 -9.10 15.62 8.99
N GLN A 47 -9.97 16.62 8.84
CA GLN A 47 -9.58 18.01 8.61
C GLN A 47 -8.63 18.55 9.70
N GLN A 48 -8.90 18.22 10.97
CA GLN A 48 -8.03 18.62 12.08
C GLN A 48 -6.66 17.92 12.04
N ARG A 49 -6.59 16.66 11.61
CA ARG A 49 -5.33 15.93 11.44
C ARG A 49 -4.49 16.49 10.31
N LEU A 50 -5.12 16.87 9.20
CA LEU A 50 -4.44 17.46 8.05
C LEU A 50 -3.88 18.86 8.35
N ASN A 51 -4.58 19.63 9.20
CA ASN A 51 -4.17 20.99 9.58
C ASN A 51 -3.23 21.03 10.79
N ALA A 52 -2.95 19.90 11.45
CA ALA A 52 -2.00 19.87 12.55
C ALA A 52 -0.57 20.07 12.02
N PRO A 53 0.23 20.97 12.63
CA PRO A 53 1.63 21.13 12.26
C PRO A 53 2.37 19.82 12.52
N ILE A 54 2.89 19.22 11.46
CA ILE A 54 3.71 18.00 11.54
C ILE A 54 5.00 18.39 12.27
N PRO A 55 5.33 17.82 13.44
CA PRO A 55 6.63 18.05 14.05
C PRO A 55 7.69 17.54 13.08
N GLN A 56 8.46 18.47 12.50
CA GLN A 56 9.58 18.12 11.65
C GLN A 56 10.57 17.34 12.53
N PRO A 57 10.88 16.07 12.20
CA PRO A 57 12.01 15.42 12.83
C PRO A 57 13.24 16.27 12.52
N ASN A 58 13.96 16.74 13.54
CA ASN A 58 15.32 17.24 13.38
C ASN A 58 16.12 16.13 12.69
N GLN A 59 16.26 16.21 11.37
CA GLN A 59 17.13 15.31 10.63
C GLN A 59 18.55 15.62 11.09
N PRO A 60 19.30 14.64 11.63
CA PRO A 60 20.74 14.80 11.75
C PRO A 60 21.28 15.11 10.35
N THR A 61 22.07 16.17 10.22
CA THR A 61 22.90 16.41 9.04
C THR A 61 23.82 15.21 8.90
N ALA A 62 23.39 14.23 8.10
CA ALA A 62 24.20 13.09 7.75
C ALA A 62 25.43 13.63 7.03
N ASP A 63 26.61 13.28 7.52
CA ASP A 63 27.85 13.36 6.77
C ASP A 63 27.56 12.89 5.34
N ALA A 64 27.83 13.75 4.36
CA ALA A 64 27.43 13.54 2.97
C ALA A 64 27.95 12.18 2.50
N ALA A 65 27.06 11.20 2.40
CA ALA A 65 27.39 9.89 1.90
C ALA A 65 28.03 10.07 0.50
N PRO A 66 29.09 9.30 0.17
CA PRO A 66 29.75 9.42 -1.11
C PRO A 66 28.72 9.29 -2.23
N GLN A 67 28.61 10.31 -3.08
CA GLN A 67 27.67 10.29 -4.19
C GLN A 67 28.25 9.44 -5.33
N PRO A 68 27.42 8.61 -5.99
CA PRO A 68 27.86 7.86 -7.15
C PRO A 68 28.17 8.82 -8.31
N VAL A 69 29.22 8.50 -9.08
CA VAL A 69 29.64 9.25 -10.27
C VAL A 69 29.24 8.44 -11.49
N PHE A 70 28.49 9.07 -12.40
CA PHE A 70 27.98 8.42 -13.60
C PHE A 70 28.66 8.95 -14.85
N LYS A 71 28.82 8.07 -15.83
CA LYS A 71 29.26 8.43 -17.17
C LYS A 71 28.09 9.09 -17.92
N PRO A 72 28.28 10.28 -18.51
CA PRO A 72 27.23 10.91 -19.30
C PRO A 72 26.95 10.07 -20.55
N LEU A 73 25.67 9.93 -20.89
CA LEU A 73 25.18 9.27 -22.10
C LEU A 73 24.82 10.33 -23.16
N THR A 74 24.89 9.95 -24.44
CA THR A 74 24.27 10.76 -25.50
C THR A 74 22.74 10.70 -25.38
N GLU A 75 22.04 11.65 -25.99
CA GLU A 75 20.57 11.70 -25.94
C GLU A 75 19.92 10.41 -26.50
N GLU A 76 20.44 9.89 -27.61
CA GLU A 76 19.98 8.62 -28.20
C GLU A 76 20.20 7.43 -27.26
N GLN A 77 21.36 7.38 -26.61
CA GLN A 77 21.69 6.32 -25.66
C GLN A 77 20.82 6.43 -24.39
N ALA A 78 20.57 7.65 -23.92
CA ALA A 78 19.70 7.90 -22.78
C ALA A 78 18.25 7.49 -23.09
N ALA A 79 17.74 7.81 -24.28
CA ALA A 79 16.40 7.40 -24.71
C ALA A 79 16.28 5.87 -24.79
N ARG A 80 17.28 5.18 -25.35
CA ARG A 80 17.31 3.71 -25.39
C ARG A 80 17.42 3.09 -23.99
N ALA A 81 18.26 3.65 -23.13
CA ALA A 81 18.40 3.19 -21.75
C ALA A 81 17.11 3.37 -20.95
N GLU A 82 16.39 4.48 -21.16
CA GLU A 82 15.08 4.74 -20.56
C GLU A 82 14.04 3.72 -21.04
N GLN A 83 13.99 3.40 -22.33
CA GLN A 83 13.09 2.35 -22.84
C GLN A 83 13.34 0.99 -22.17
N LEU A 84 14.61 0.56 -22.09
CA LEU A 84 14.97 -0.66 -21.39
C LEU A 84 14.62 -0.60 -19.90
N TRP A 85 14.81 0.56 -19.28
CA TRP A 85 14.45 0.77 -17.89
C TRP A 85 12.95 0.65 -17.65
N GLN A 86 12.10 1.18 -18.54
CA GLN A 86 10.65 1.00 -18.47
C GLN A 86 10.26 -0.50 -18.56
N MET A 87 10.97 -1.28 -19.38
CA MET A 87 10.77 -2.74 -19.45
C MET A 87 11.19 -3.44 -18.15
N VAL A 88 12.29 -3.01 -17.51
CA VAL A 88 12.70 -3.50 -16.18
C VAL A 88 11.61 -3.21 -15.14
N VAL A 89 11.13 -1.97 -15.06
CA VAL A 89 10.09 -1.57 -14.08
C VAL A 89 8.81 -2.37 -14.28
N THR A 90 8.38 -2.54 -15.54
CA THR A 90 7.19 -3.32 -15.89
C THR A 90 7.38 -4.79 -15.49
N SER A 91 8.52 -5.37 -15.84
CA SER A 91 8.84 -6.77 -15.51
C SER A 91 8.95 -6.99 -14.00
N ARG A 92 9.51 -6.03 -13.24
CA ARG A 92 9.57 -6.07 -11.78
C ARG A 92 8.17 -6.05 -11.17
N LYS A 93 7.28 -5.19 -11.68
CA LYS A 93 5.88 -5.15 -11.24
C LYS A 93 5.17 -6.49 -11.52
N MET A 94 5.43 -7.08 -12.68
CA MET A 94 4.89 -8.39 -13.05
C MET A 94 5.47 -9.52 -12.19
N GLY A 95 6.77 -9.52 -11.90
CA GLY A 95 7.43 -10.55 -11.07
C GLY A 95 7.00 -10.55 -9.61
N ARG A 96 6.37 -9.47 -9.13
CA ARG A 96 5.73 -9.44 -7.81
C ARG A 96 4.42 -10.24 -7.77
N LEU A 97 3.86 -10.60 -8.92
CA LEU A 97 2.69 -11.45 -9.00
C LEU A 97 3.10 -12.92 -8.82
N PRO A 98 2.27 -13.74 -8.15
CA PRO A 98 2.53 -15.16 -8.03
C PRO A 98 2.64 -15.80 -9.42
N VAL A 99 3.55 -16.79 -9.56
CA VAL A 99 3.79 -17.57 -10.78
C VAL A 99 4.57 -16.86 -11.89
N ILE A 100 4.64 -15.53 -11.92
CA ILE A 100 5.39 -14.81 -12.96
C ILE A 100 6.88 -14.71 -12.59
N PRO A 101 7.79 -15.23 -13.43
CA PRO A 101 9.23 -15.20 -13.14
C PRO A 101 9.86 -13.81 -13.35
N TYR A 102 10.89 -13.50 -12.56
CA TYR A 102 11.72 -12.29 -12.73
C TYR A 102 12.69 -12.34 -13.94
N GLY A 103 12.67 -13.42 -14.74
CA GLY A 103 13.67 -13.66 -15.79
C GLY A 103 13.79 -12.55 -16.82
N GLN A 104 12.67 -11.97 -17.27
CA GLN A 104 12.69 -10.84 -18.21
C GLN A 104 13.36 -9.61 -17.60
N MET A 105 13.08 -9.33 -16.33
CA MET A 105 13.70 -8.22 -15.60
C MET A 105 15.23 -8.39 -15.55
N VAL A 106 15.71 -9.60 -15.24
CA VAL A 106 17.15 -9.89 -15.17
C VAL A 106 17.82 -9.71 -16.53
N GLN A 107 17.17 -10.15 -17.61
CA GLN A 107 17.68 -9.98 -18.97
C GLN A 107 17.84 -8.51 -19.34
N TYR A 108 16.81 -7.69 -19.10
CA TYR A 108 16.89 -6.26 -19.37
C TYR A 108 17.93 -5.56 -18.50
N CYS A 109 18.04 -5.92 -17.21
CA CYS A 109 19.11 -5.38 -16.35
C CYS A 109 20.51 -5.72 -16.89
N ARG A 110 20.75 -6.97 -17.30
CA ARG A 110 22.01 -7.39 -17.93
C ARG A 110 22.30 -6.63 -19.21
N GLN A 111 21.26 -6.42 -20.03
CA GLN A 111 21.38 -5.63 -21.25
C GLN A 111 21.80 -4.19 -20.95
N ILE A 112 21.16 -3.52 -19.98
CA ILE A 112 21.54 -2.15 -19.58
C ILE A 112 22.98 -2.10 -19.06
N ILE A 113 23.39 -3.07 -18.23
CA ILE A 113 24.75 -3.12 -17.67
C ILE A 113 25.80 -3.30 -18.79
N ASN A 114 25.49 -4.12 -19.80
CA ASN A 114 26.39 -4.39 -20.92
C ASN A 114 26.44 -3.25 -21.94
N GLU A 115 25.29 -2.65 -22.28
CA GLU A 115 25.20 -1.59 -23.29
C GLU A 115 25.66 -0.24 -22.74
N PHE A 116 25.41 0.05 -21.46
CA PHE A 116 25.63 1.37 -20.85
C PHE A 116 26.45 1.28 -19.55
N PRO A 117 27.66 0.69 -19.56
CA PRO A 117 28.46 0.51 -18.36
C PRO A 117 28.83 1.86 -17.73
N GLY A 118 28.70 1.97 -16.41
CA GLY A 118 29.04 3.19 -15.67
C GLY A 118 28.00 4.32 -15.76
N SER A 119 26.90 4.11 -16.47
CA SER A 119 25.77 5.05 -16.49
C SER A 119 24.91 4.98 -15.23
N GLU A 120 24.08 5.99 -15.02
CA GLU A 120 23.04 5.97 -13.99
C GLU A 120 22.09 4.76 -14.16
N TYR A 121 21.75 4.41 -15.40
CA TYR A 121 20.88 3.27 -15.69
C TYR A 121 21.53 1.93 -15.31
N ALA A 122 22.84 1.77 -15.54
CA ALA A 122 23.55 0.57 -15.09
C ALA A 122 23.55 0.48 -13.56
N TYR A 123 23.76 1.58 -12.85
CA TYR A 123 23.65 1.62 -11.39
C TYR A 123 22.24 1.22 -10.92
N ARG A 124 21.20 1.81 -11.50
CA ARG A 124 19.79 1.50 -11.21
C ARG A 124 19.45 0.03 -11.51
N ALA A 125 19.99 -0.52 -12.59
CA ALA A 125 19.83 -1.93 -12.96
C ALA A 125 20.45 -2.87 -11.90
N LYS A 126 21.67 -2.58 -11.43
CA LYS A 126 22.30 -3.33 -10.34
C LYS A 126 21.49 -3.27 -9.04
N LEU A 127 20.99 -2.08 -8.68
CA LEU A 127 20.10 -1.93 -7.53
C LEU A 127 18.79 -2.72 -7.69
N ALA A 128 18.21 -2.71 -8.90
CA ALA A 128 17.00 -3.48 -9.18
C ALA A 128 17.23 -5.00 -9.05
N LEU A 129 18.42 -5.50 -9.43
CA LEU A 129 18.81 -6.89 -9.22
C LEU A 129 18.99 -7.22 -7.73
N ALA A 130 19.52 -6.30 -6.93
CA ALA A 130 19.69 -6.47 -5.49
C ALA A 130 18.37 -6.55 -4.72
N ASP A 131 17.33 -5.88 -5.24
CA ASP A 131 16.00 -5.84 -4.62
C ASP A 131 15.19 -7.14 -4.79
N ILE A 132 15.54 -7.99 -5.77
CA ILE A 132 14.83 -9.24 -6.03
C ILE A 132 14.98 -10.20 -4.81
N PRO A 133 13.94 -10.98 -4.44
CA PRO A 133 14.05 -12.01 -3.42
C PRO A 133 15.20 -13.01 -3.69
N ASP A 134 15.85 -13.47 -2.61
CA ASP A 134 16.98 -14.40 -2.67
C ASP A 134 16.70 -15.67 -3.49
N SER A 135 15.46 -16.18 -3.44
CA SER A 135 15.04 -17.35 -4.21
C SER A 135 15.20 -17.14 -5.71
N ALA A 136 14.76 -16.00 -6.22
CA ALA A 136 14.89 -15.66 -7.64
C ALA A 136 16.34 -15.27 -7.99
N ARG A 137 17.11 -14.66 -7.07
CA ARG A 137 18.55 -14.43 -7.28
C ARG A 137 19.32 -15.75 -7.50
N ARG A 138 19.00 -16.79 -6.72
CA ARG A 138 19.56 -18.14 -6.91
C ARG A 138 19.06 -18.79 -8.19
N GLN A 139 17.78 -18.63 -8.54
CA GLN A 139 17.20 -19.19 -9.76
C GLN A 139 17.89 -18.69 -11.04
N TYR A 140 18.29 -17.41 -11.08
CA TYR A 140 18.92 -16.79 -12.25
C TYR A 140 20.45 -16.67 -12.17
N ASN A 141 21.06 -17.25 -11.13
CA ASN A 141 22.51 -17.18 -10.87
C ASN A 141 23.02 -15.73 -10.94
N ILE A 142 22.35 -14.82 -10.25
CA ILE A 142 22.80 -13.42 -10.16
C ILE A 142 24.07 -13.39 -9.32
N THR A 143 25.18 -12.97 -9.91
CA THR A 143 26.49 -12.97 -9.24
C THR A 143 26.66 -11.73 -8.37
N GLU A 144 27.53 -11.80 -7.36
CA GLU A 144 27.83 -10.63 -6.52
C GLU A 144 28.43 -9.48 -7.33
N GLN A 145 29.14 -9.75 -8.42
CA GLN A 145 29.68 -8.73 -9.33
C GLN A 145 28.58 -7.94 -10.06
N GLU A 146 27.46 -8.60 -10.36
CA GLU A 146 26.27 -7.95 -10.94
C GLU A 146 25.55 -7.08 -9.91
N LEU A 147 25.71 -7.38 -8.62
CA LEU A 147 25.15 -6.61 -7.51
C LEU A 147 26.11 -5.51 -7.02
N ASP A 148 27.40 -5.63 -7.34
CA ASP A 148 28.43 -4.73 -6.86
C ASP A 148 28.28 -3.33 -7.48
N VAL A 149 27.85 -2.38 -6.66
CA VAL A 149 27.74 -0.96 -6.99
C VAL A 149 28.95 -0.14 -6.52
N SER A 150 29.95 -0.77 -5.88
CA SER A 150 31.13 -0.06 -5.35
C SER A 150 31.88 0.71 -6.44
N GLY A 151 31.91 0.18 -7.67
CA GLY A 151 32.56 0.81 -8.82
C GLY A 151 31.95 2.15 -9.27
N PHE A 152 30.75 2.51 -8.79
CA PHE A 152 30.13 3.81 -9.08
C PHE A 152 30.53 4.89 -8.07
N TYR A 153 31.05 4.52 -6.91
CA TYR A 153 31.47 5.48 -5.90
C TYR A 153 32.92 5.87 -6.13
N LYS A 154 33.21 7.18 -6.12
CA LYS A 154 34.58 7.67 -6.18
C LYS A 154 35.28 7.25 -4.88
N ARG A 155 36.26 6.34 -4.97
CA ARG A 155 37.19 6.09 -3.85
C ARG A 155 37.93 7.40 -3.60
N GLN A 156 37.67 8.03 -2.44
CA GLN A 156 38.47 9.15 -1.95
C GLN A 156 39.85 8.64 -1.53
#